data_AF-A0A1V5KKB0-F1
#
_entry.id   AF-A0A1V5KKB0-F1
#
_cell.length_a   1.000
_cell.length_b   1.000
_cell.length_c   1.000
_cell.angle_alpha   90.00
_cell.angle_beta   90.00
_cell.angle_gamma   90.00
#
_symmetry.space_group_name_H-M   'P 1'
#
loop_
_entity.id
_entity.type
_entity.pdbx_description
1 polymer ?
#
loop_
_entity_poly.entity_id
_entity_poly.type
_entity_poly.pdbx_seq_one_letter_code
_entity_poly.pdbx_strand_id
1 'polypeptide(L)' 'MICGGVIPVQDYDFLLQNGASAIFGPGTVITDSARKILEILNERLGH' A
#
# COMPACT_ATOMS: atom_id res chain seq x y z
N MET A 1 6.83 -1.40 -4.42
CA MET A 1 7.27 -1.35 -3.02
C MET A 1 6.05 -1.09 -2.14
N ILE A 2 6.01 -1.57 -0.89
CA ILE A 2 4.89 -1.28 0.03
C ILE A 2 5.43 -0.40 1.16
N CYS A 3 4.70 0.66 1.52
CA CYS A 3 5.07 1.58 2.59
C CYS A 3 4.08 1.46 3.76
N GLY A 4 4.57 1.57 5.00
CA GLY A 4 3.70 1.53 6.17
C GLY A 4 4.32 2.21 7.39
N GLY A 5 3.48 2.40 8.42
CA GLY A 5 3.85 3.11 9.65
C GLY A 5 3.33 4.56 9.65
N VAL A 6 4.02 5.45 10.37
CA VAL A 6 3.62 6.86 10.48
C VAL A 6 4.13 7.62 9.25
N ILE A 7 3.24 7.83 8.28
CA ILE A 7 3.52 8.56 7.04
C ILE A 7 2.54 9.75 6.96
N PRO A 8 3.02 11.00 6.80
CA PRO A 8 2.15 12.16 6.59
C PRO A 8 1.29 12.00 5.33
N VAL A 9 0.00 12.33 5.41
CA VAL A 9 -0.95 12.17 4.28
C VAL A 9 -0.51 12.93 3.02
N GLN A 10 0.09 14.11 3.21
CA GLN A 10 0.66 14.93 2.13
C GLN A 10 1.77 14.22 1.32
N ASP A 11 2.43 13.21 1.89
CA ASP A 11 3.53 12.48 1.23
C ASP A 11 3.00 11.29 0.40
N TYR A 12 1.70 10.97 0.47
CA TYR A 12 1.14 9.77 -0.14
C TYR A 12 1.26 9.82 -1.66
N ASP A 13 0.86 10.94 -2.27
CA ASP A 13 0.94 11.11 -3.72
C ASP A 13 2.38 11.04 -4.22
N PHE A 14 3.30 11.69 -3.49
CA PHE A 14 4.72 11.63 -3.80
C PHE A 14 5.23 10.18 -3.79
N LEU A 15 4.94 9.41 -2.74
CA LEU A 15 5.38 8.03 -2.62
C LEU A 15 4.77 7.13 -3.69
N LEU A 16 3.47 7.28 -3.99
CA LEU A 16 2.78 6.51 -5.04
C LEU A 16 3.37 6.78 -6.42
N GLN A 17 3.62 8.06 -6.75
CA GLN A 17 4.25 8.45 -8.01
C GLN A 17 5.70 7.95 -8.13
N ASN A 18 6.38 7.73 -7.01
CA ASN A 18 7.77 7.24 -6.97
C ASN A 18 7.89 5.72 -6.72
N GLY A 19 6.82 4.95 -6.95
CA GLY A 19 6.90 3.47 -6.99
C GLY A 19 6.39 2.75 -5.74
N ALA A 20 5.82 3.47 -4.78
CA ALA A 20 4.96 2.84 -3.78
C ALA A 20 3.72 2.27 -4.46
N SER A 21 3.39 1.04 -4.12
CA SER A 21 2.28 0.28 -4.70
C SER A 21 1.07 0.25 -3.79
N ALA A 22 1.30 0.42 -2.49
CA ALA A 22 0.29 0.71 -1.48
C ALA A 22 0.96 1.38 -0.27
N ILE A 23 0.17 2.14 0.48
CA ILE A 23 0.58 2.82 1.71
C ILE A 23 -0.40 2.42 2.81
N PHE A 24 0.11 1.91 3.93
CA PHE A 24 -0.68 1.47 5.09
C PHE A 24 -0.31 2.32 6.32
N GLY A 25 -1.09 3.36 6.56
CA GLY A 25 -0.88 4.32 7.65
C GLY A 25 -1.22 3.77 9.04
N PRO A 26 -1.06 4.59 10.10
CA PRO A 26 -1.38 4.19 11.47
C PRO A 26 -2.85 3.80 11.61
N GLY A 27 -3.12 2.72 12.34
CA GLY A 27 -4.48 2.22 12.55
C GLY A 27 -5.07 1.42 11.37
N THR A 28 -4.30 1.16 10.32
CA THR A 28 -4.75 0.29 9.22
C THR A 28 -5.06 -1.11 9.76
N VAL A 29 -6.24 -1.63 9.45
CA VAL A 29 -6.68 -2.97 9.86
C VAL A 29 -5.86 -4.02 9.10
N ILE A 30 -5.29 -4.98 9.83
CA ILE A 30 -4.39 -6.00 9.27
C ILE A 30 -5.07 -6.81 8.16
N THR A 31 -6.34 -7.18 8.33
CA THR A 31 -7.10 -7.97 7.34
C THR A 31 -7.32 -7.19 6.05
N ASP A 32 -7.55 -5.88 6.12
CA ASP A 32 -7.68 -5.04 4.94
C ASP A 32 -6.36 -4.88 4.21
N SER A 33 -5.25 -4.68 4.94
CA SER A 33 -3.90 -4.65 4.36
C SER A 33 -3.56 -5.96 3.65
N ALA A 34 -3.86 -7.10 4.28
CA ALA A 34 -3.59 -8.42 3.72
C ALA A 34 -4.37 -8.65 2.43
N ARG A 35 -5.67 -8.34 2.42
CA ARG A 35 -6.50 -8.41 1.22
C ARG A 35 -5.94 -7.53 0.11
N LYS A 36 -5.57 -6.28 0.42
CA LYS A 36 -5.03 -5.37 -0.59
C LYS A 36 -3.70 -5.85 -1.17
N ILE A 37 -2.84 -6.44 -0.35
CA ILE A 37 -1.58 -7.04 -0.82
C ILE A 37 -1.87 -8.18 -1.80
N LEU A 38 -2.81 -9.06 -1.48
CA LEU A 38 -3.19 -10.17 -2.36
C LEU A 38 -3.76 -9.67 -3.70
N GLU A 39 -4.63 -8.66 -3.67
CA GLU A 39 -5.16 -8.02 -4.89
C GLU A 39 -4.02 -7.50 -5.78
N ILE A 40 -3.05 -6.77 -5.19
CA ILE A 40 -1.90 -6.23 -5.93
C ILE A 40 -1.01 -7.34 -6.50
N LEU A 41 -0.84 -8.45 -5.77
CA LEU A 41 -0.05 -9.59 -6.25
C LEU A 41 -0.75 -10.29 -7.42
N ASN A 42 -2.05 -10.50 -7.32
CA ASN A 42 -2.87 -11.09 -8.38
C ASN A 42 -2.84 -10.24 -9.66
N GLU A 43 -3.04 -8.93 -9.54
CA GLU A 43 -2.94 -7.99 -10.66
C GLU A 43 -1.57 -8.06 -11.37
N ARG A 44 -0.49 -8.26 -10.61
CA ARG A 44 0.87 -8.33 -11.16
C ARG A 44 1.20 -9.67 -11.81
N LEU A 45 0.66 -10.75 -11.29
CA LEU A 45 0.94 -12.11 -11.74
C LEU A 45 -0.08 -12.60 -12.78
N GLY A 46 -1.17 -11.87 -13.00
CA GLY A 46 -2.22 -12.21 -13.97
C GLY A 46 -3.11 -13.37 -13.50
N HIS A 47 -3.33 -13.50 -12.19
CA HIS A 47 -4.18 -14.51 -11.57
C HIS A 47 -5.50 -13.92 -11.06
#